data_AF-A0A4R3KYI2-F1
#
_entry.id   AF-A0A4R3KYI2-F1
#
_cell.length_a   1.000
_cell.length_b   1.000
_cell.length_c   1.000
_cell.angle_alpha   90.00
_cell.angle_beta   90.00
_cell.angle_gamma   90.00
#
_symmetry.space_group_name_H-M   'P 1'
#
loop_
_entity.id
_entity.type
_entity.pdbx_description
1 polymer ?
#
loop_
_entity_poly.entity_id
_entity_poly.type
_entity_poly.pdbx_seq_one_letter_code
_entity_poly.pdbx_strand_id
1 'polypeptide(L)'
;MPGIVKITGIVLILLLSFGEAGAQKIEVGLLAGGSGYMGDLNTHNYQRYSHPALGALLRWNINPRNSVKFSFLHGTLQGSDATSGNPYQESRNLYFRSPLNEFSVQFEFNFFRYNPLWGNEKFSPYLFTGISVFSFDPEAKGTPSGSGSEEWYRLRDLGTEGQGLPGYPDKYKLAQMAIPIGIGVKFNLGRNWNLTGEMGYRPTFTDFLDDVSGYYPDPAVFETTDPPAPLSKYFSDRRLNRAPENPSGLQRGDLLKKDTYLFAVIGISYTFVSSWCPAFSDWGRE
;
A
#
# COMPACT_ATOMS: atom_id res chain seq x y z
N MET A 1 21.86 -28.39 -23.43
CA MET A 1 21.36 -28.18 -22.04
C MET A 1 19.88 -28.58 -21.98
N PRO A 2 19.54 -29.84 -21.64
CA PRO A 2 18.16 -30.34 -21.73
C PRO A 2 17.45 -30.46 -20.36
N GLY A 3 17.75 -29.57 -19.41
CA GLY A 3 17.26 -29.65 -18.03
C GLY A 3 16.15 -28.67 -17.63
N ILE A 4 15.93 -27.60 -18.39
CA ILE A 4 15.08 -26.47 -17.95
C ILE A 4 13.59 -26.68 -18.32
N VAL A 5 13.29 -27.47 -19.36
CA VAL A 5 11.91 -27.67 -19.84
C VAL A 5 11.09 -28.62 -18.94
N LYS A 6 11.74 -29.46 -18.12
CA LYS A 6 11.03 -30.40 -17.23
C LYS A 6 10.53 -29.77 -15.94
N ILE A 7 11.15 -28.69 -15.46
CA ILE A 7 10.78 -28.05 -14.18
C ILE A 7 9.55 -27.15 -14.36
N THR A 8 9.38 -26.51 -15.51
CA THR A 8 8.21 -25.67 -15.83
C THR A 8 6.91 -26.47 -15.95
N GLY A 9 6.98 -27.70 -16.48
CA GLY A 9 5.82 -28.60 -16.56
C GLY A 9 5.35 -29.11 -15.19
N ILE A 10 6.27 -29.35 -14.25
CA ILE A 10 5.93 -29.84 -12.91
C ILE A 10 5.27 -28.74 -12.05
N VAL A 11 5.71 -27.49 -12.17
CA VAL A 11 5.06 -26.34 -11.50
C VAL A 11 3.66 -26.09 -12.06
N LEU A 12 3.46 -26.26 -13.37
CA LEU A 12 2.15 -26.09 -14.03
C LEU A 12 1.17 -27.23 -13.69
N ILE A 13 1.66 -28.46 -13.51
CA ILE A 13 0.83 -29.62 -13.12
C ILE A 13 0.48 -29.58 -11.62
N LEU A 14 1.35 -29.05 -10.75
CA LEU A 14 1.03 -28.77 -9.34
C LEU A 14 0.01 -27.63 -9.16
N LEU A 15 -0.09 -26.72 -10.14
CA LEU A 15 -1.12 -25.68 -10.19
C LEU A 15 -2.47 -26.16 -10.76
N LEU A 16 -2.55 -27.37 -11.31
CA LEU A 16 -3.76 -27.91 -11.94
C LEU A 16 -4.48 -29.00 -11.12
N SER A 17 -3.96 -29.39 -9.96
CA SER A 17 -4.63 -30.30 -9.03
C SER A 17 -5.64 -29.59 -8.10
N PHE A 18 -6.52 -28.76 -8.65
CA PHE A 18 -7.71 -28.24 -7.97
C PHE A 18 -8.87 -29.22 -8.15
N GLY A 19 -8.77 -30.36 -7.47
CA GLY A 19 -9.86 -31.33 -7.36
C GLY A 19 -10.71 -31.10 -6.11
N GLU A 20 -12.01 -31.29 -6.28
CA GLU A 20 -13.11 -31.36 -5.32
C GLU A 20 -13.81 -30.04 -4.93
N ALA A 21 -15.06 -29.95 -5.41
CA ALA A 21 -16.04 -28.90 -5.15
C ALA A 21 -16.51 -28.95 -3.69
N GLY A 22 -16.07 -27.98 -2.88
CA GLY A 22 -16.74 -27.60 -1.64
C GLY A 22 -17.60 -26.37 -1.89
N ALA A 23 -18.80 -26.30 -1.30
CA ALA A 23 -19.67 -25.13 -1.36
C ALA A 23 -18.86 -23.84 -1.18
N GLN A 24 -18.73 -23.05 -2.25
CA GLN A 24 -17.87 -21.88 -2.28
C GLN A 24 -18.47 -20.82 -1.35
N LYS A 25 -17.75 -20.47 -0.29
CA LYS A 25 -18.20 -19.51 0.72
C LYS A 25 -17.57 -18.17 0.42
N ILE A 26 -18.41 -17.25 -0.03
CA ILE A 26 -18.02 -15.88 -0.31
C ILE A 26 -18.32 -15.04 0.92
N GLU A 27 -17.38 -14.24 1.38
CA GLU A 27 -17.60 -13.23 2.41
C GLU A 27 -17.51 -11.85 1.80
N VAL A 28 -18.42 -10.97 2.21
CA VAL A 28 -18.36 -9.54 1.87
C VAL A 28 -18.31 -8.76 3.17
N GLY A 29 -17.44 -7.76 3.26
CA GLY A 29 -17.27 -7.01 4.49
C GLY A 29 -16.69 -5.63 4.31
N LEU A 30 -16.70 -4.88 5.40
CA LEU A 30 -16.09 -3.56 5.52
C LEU A 30 -14.87 -3.63 6.43
N LEU A 31 -13.90 -2.77 6.17
CA LEU A 31 -12.64 -2.62 6.91
C LEU A 31 -12.53 -1.18 7.41
N ALA A 32 -11.99 -1.00 8.61
CA ALA A 32 -11.67 0.30 9.18
C ALA A 32 -10.43 0.20 10.08
N GLY A 33 -9.61 1.23 10.12
CA GLY A 33 -8.41 1.24 10.96
C GLY A 33 -7.49 2.40 10.67
N GLY A 34 -6.19 2.14 10.57
CA GLY A 34 -5.15 3.14 10.36
C GLY A 34 -4.19 2.79 9.22
N SER A 35 -3.56 3.83 8.69
CA SER A 35 -2.52 3.76 7.65
C SER A 35 -1.24 4.43 8.13
N GLY A 36 -0.09 3.89 7.72
CA GLY A 36 1.23 4.35 8.10
C GLY A 36 2.21 4.36 6.93
N TYR A 37 3.21 5.23 7.03
CA TYR A 37 4.25 5.43 6.02
C TYR A 37 5.61 5.09 6.61
N MET A 38 6.47 4.47 5.81
CA MET A 38 7.87 4.22 6.12
C MET A 38 8.73 4.43 4.86
N GLY A 39 9.71 5.30 4.98
CA GLY A 39 10.62 5.67 3.89
C GLY A 39 11.49 6.84 4.31
N ASP A 40 11.81 7.74 3.38
CA ASP A 40 12.79 8.80 3.59
C ASP A 40 12.45 9.76 4.73
N LEU A 41 11.18 10.16 4.85
CA LEU A 41 10.70 11.04 5.93
C LEU A 41 10.34 10.29 7.22
N ASN A 42 10.35 8.96 7.21
CA ASN A 42 10.12 8.14 8.41
C ASN A 42 10.94 6.84 8.35
N THR A 43 12.20 6.93 8.79
CA THR A 43 13.18 5.84 8.67
C THR A 43 13.15 4.83 9.81
N HIS A 44 12.66 5.21 11.01
CA HIS A 44 12.79 4.42 12.23
C HIS A 44 11.45 4.05 12.91
N ASN A 45 10.33 4.72 12.61
CA ASN A 45 9.06 4.46 13.30
C ASN A 45 8.15 3.53 12.50
N TYR A 46 8.46 2.24 12.55
CA TYR A 46 7.78 1.16 11.81
C TYR A 46 6.27 1.03 12.08
N GLN A 47 5.76 1.54 13.21
CA GLN A 47 4.36 1.37 13.64
C GLN A 47 3.58 2.70 13.74
N ARG A 48 4.10 3.79 13.17
CA ARG A 48 3.43 5.09 13.24
C ARG A 48 2.23 5.13 12.29
N TYR A 49 1.04 4.88 12.84
CA TYR A 49 -0.21 5.16 12.15
C TYR A 49 -0.42 6.67 12.12
N SER A 50 -0.59 7.21 10.91
CA SER A 50 -0.73 8.65 10.68
C SER A 50 -2.20 9.05 10.58
N HIS A 51 -3.03 8.23 9.91
CA HIS A 51 -4.40 8.61 9.58
C HIS A 51 -5.35 7.40 9.53
N PRO A 52 -6.67 7.64 9.72
CA PRO A 52 -7.69 6.63 9.50
C PRO A 52 -7.64 6.02 8.11
N ALA A 53 -8.01 4.75 8.02
CA ALA A 53 -8.18 4.00 6.79
C ALA A 53 -9.54 3.30 6.79
N LEU A 54 -10.16 3.19 5.63
CA LEU A 54 -11.46 2.54 5.41
C LEU A 54 -11.39 1.65 4.17
N GLY A 55 -12.25 0.66 4.08
CA GLY A 55 -12.28 -0.17 2.89
C GLY A 55 -13.34 -1.25 2.90
N ALA A 56 -13.26 -2.11 1.90
CA ALA A 56 -14.14 -3.25 1.72
C ALA A 56 -13.34 -4.49 1.32
N LEU A 57 -13.89 -5.65 1.63
CA LEU A 57 -13.33 -6.94 1.24
C LEU A 57 -14.38 -7.83 0.59
N LEU A 58 -13.91 -8.65 -0.34
CA LEU A 58 -14.57 -9.82 -0.88
C LEU A 58 -13.62 -10.99 -0.70
N ARG A 59 -14.01 -11.98 0.10
CA ARG A 59 -13.18 -13.15 0.37
C ARG A 59 -13.84 -14.41 -0.15
N TRP A 60 -13.14 -15.15 -0.99
CA TRP A 60 -13.51 -16.47 -1.44
C TRP A 60 -12.75 -17.52 -0.62
N ASN A 61 -13.47 -18.25 0.25
CA ASN A 61 -12.90 -19.36 0.99
C ASN A 61 -12.90 -20.63 0.14
N ILE A 62 -11.73 -21.03 -0.35
CA ILE A 62 -11.55 -22.22 -1.18
C ILE A 62 -11.71 -23.48 -0.33
N ASN A 63 -11.08 -23.47 0.85
CA ASN A 63 -11.18 -24.54 1.84
C ASN A 63 -10.98 -23.95 3.25
N PRO A 64 -11.12 -24.72 4.35
CA PRO A 64 -11.00 -24.18 5.71
C PRO A 64 -9.64 -23.54 6.04
N ARG A 65 -8.60 -23.80 5.24
CA ARG A 65 -7.24 -23.28 5.45
C ARG A 65 -6.84 -22.18 4.48
N ASN A 66 -7.45 -22.11 3.29
CA ASN A 66 -6.99 -21.25 2.21
C ASN A 66 -8.13 -20.41 1.66
N SER A 67 -7.88 -19.12 1.53
CA SER A 67 -8.83 -18.15 1.00
C SER A 67 -8.13 -17.21 0.02
N VAL A 68 -8.90 -16.67 -0.92
CA VAL A 68 -8.46 -15.55 -1.77
C VAL A 68 -9.29 -14.34 -1.38
N LYS A 69 -8.65 -13.21 -1.08
CA LYS A 69 -9.28 -11.95 -0.72
C LYS A 69 -9.00 -10.91 -1.79
N PHE A 70 -10.06 -10.29 -2.28
CA PHE A 70 -10.02 -9.02 -2.98
C PHE A 70 -10.33 -7.92 -1.96
N SER A 71 -9.56 -6.85 -1.96
CA SER A 71 -9.81 -5.72 -1.07
C SER A 71 -9.57 -4.39 -1.74
N PHE A 72 -10.38 -3.41 -1.35
CA PHE A 72 -10.15 -2.00 -1.63
C PHE A 72 -9.92 -1.29 -0.30
N LEU A 73 -8.85 -0.51 -0.19
CA LEU A 73 -8.52 0.30 0.97
C LEU A 73 -8.26 1.74 0.55
N HIS A 74 -8.85 2.68 1.29
CA HIS A 74 -8.59 4.10 1.20
C HIS A 74 -7.95 4.59 2.51
N GLY A 75 -6.89 5.37 2.42
CA GLY A 75 -6.19 5.93 3.58
C GLY A 75 -5.42 7.20 3.23
N THR A 76 -4.57 7.65 4.16
CA THR A 76 -3.73 8.82 3.96
C THR A 76 -2.36 8.56 4.57
N LEU A 77 -1.31 8.78 3.77
CA LEU A 77 0.07 8.74 4.21
C LEU A 77 0.54 10.14 4.58
N GLN A 78 1.43 10.24 5.56
CA GLN A 78 2.05 11.49 5.97
C GLN A 78 3.42 11.21 6.56
N GLY A 79 4.35 12.12 6.32
CA GLY A 79 5.67 12.15 6.94
C GLY A 79 6.11 13.59 7.18
N SER A 80 6.92 13.78 8.22
CA SER A 80 7.44 15.08 8.61
C SER A 80 8.83 14.95 9.21
N ASP A 81 9.79 15.57 8.54
CA ASP A 81 11.18 15.65 8.97
C ASP A 81 11.35 16.30 10.33
N ALA A 82 10.51 17.29 10.65
CA ALA A 82 10.52 17.98 11.93
C ALA A 82 10.23 17.06 13.12
N THR A 83 9.72 15.85 12.89
CA THR A 83 9.42 14.85 13.93
C THR A 83 10.26 13.58 13.78
N SER A 84 11.32 13.63 12.98
CA SER A 84 12.13 12.45 12.66
C SER A 84 13.07 12.02 13.79
N GLY A 85 13.52 12.95 14.64
CA GLY A 85 14.58 12.70 15.64
C GLY A 85 15.98 12.59 15.03
N ASN A 86 16.11 12.82 13.72
CA ASN A 86 17.39 12.84 13.02
C ASN A 86 17.73 14.30 12.66
N PRO A 87 18.82 14.88 13.22
CA PRO A 87 19.17 16.29 12.98
C PRO A 87 19.32 16.67 11.50
N TYR A 88 19.78 15.73 10.66
CA TYR A 88 19.89 15.96 9.23
C TYR A 88 18.51 16.07 8.56
N GLN A 89 17.59 15.16 8.88
CA GLN A 89 16.21 15.22 8.38
C GLN A 89 15.50 16.47 8.91
N GLU A 90 15.61 16.76 10.20
CA GLU A 90 15.04 17.98 10.81
C GLU A 90 15.56 19.26 10.12
N SER A 91 16.84 19.30 9.72
CA SER A 91 17.39 20.44 8.96
C SER A 91 16.83 20.55 7.53
N ARG A 92 16.44 19.42 6.92
CA ARG A 92 15.80 19.27 5.60
C ARG A 92 14.37 19.81 5.60
N ASN A 93 13.64 19.58 6.70
CA ASN A 93 12.32 20.15 6.98
C ASN A 93 11.28 19.91 5.86
N LEU A 94 11.30 18.72 5.27
CA LEU A 94 10.28 18.27 4.34
C LEU A 94 9.06 17.74 5.09
N TYR A 95 7.92 17.85 4.42
CA TYR A 95 6.64 17.39 4.88
C TYR A 95 5.80 17.03 3.67
N PHE A 96 5.10 15.90 3.76
CA PHE A 96 4.12 15.52 2.76
C PHE A 96 2.88 14.91 3.42
N ARG A 97 1.78 14.96 2.69
CA ARG A 97 0.56 14.20 2.92
C ARG A 97 0.10 13.67 1.57
N SER A 98 -0.26 12.40 1.50
CA SER A 98 -0.79 11.80 0.28
C SER A 98 -2.06 11.01 0.57
N PRO A 99 -3.19 11.24 -0.12
CA PRO A 99 -4.25 10.24 -0.17
C PRO A 99 -3.69 8.96 -0.80
N LEU A 100 -4.25 7.81 -0.41
CA LEU A 100 -3.86 6.50 -0.91
C LEU A 100 -5.11 5.67 -1.18
N ASN A 101 -5.25 5.15 -2.39
CA ASN A 101 -6.23 4.10 -2.72
C ASN A 101 -5.47 2.84 -3.12
N GLU A 102 -5.81 1.69 -2.56
CA GLU A 102 -5.23 0.39 -2.87
C GLU A 102 -6.33 -0.57 -3.30
N PHE A 103 -6.14 -1.23 -4.45
CA PHE A 103 -6.84 -2.46 -4.79
C PHE A 103 -5.87 -3.63 -4.71
N SER A 104 -6.25 -4.73 -4.06
CA SER A 104 -5.37 -5.88 -3.89
C SER A 104 -6.08 -7.22 -4.01
N VAL A 105 -5.32 -8.20 -4.52
CA VAL A 105 -5.67 -9.61 -4.55
C VAL A 105 -4.67 -10.35 -3.67
N GLN A 106 -5.16 -11.03 -2.66
CA GLN A 106 -4.35 -11.62 -1.60
C GLN A 106 -4.72 -13.09 -1.40
N PHE A 107 -3.72 -13.94 -1.28
CA PHE A 107 -3.86 -15.28 -0.78
C PHE A 107 -3.75 -15.27 0.74
N GLU A 108 -4.62 -15.99 1.43
CA GLU A 108 -4.67 -16.10 2.87
C GLU A 108 -4.52 -17.56 3.31
N PHE A 109 -3.60 -17.82 4.23
CA PHE A 109 -3.40 -19.12 4.86
C PHE A 109 -3.77 -19.09 6.34
N ASN A 110 -4.86 -19.77 6.69
CA ASN A 110 -5.35 -19.93 8.05
C ASN A 110 -4.60 -21.09 8.74
N PHE A 111 -3.95 -20.82 9.88
CA PHE A 111 -3.24 -21.84 10.66
C PHE A 111 -4.18 -22.87 11.27
N PHE A 112 -5.37 -22.44 11.71
CA PHE A 112 -6.42 -23.32 12.20
C PHE A 112 -7.47 -23.54 11.11
N ARG A 113 -8.17 -24.67 11.18
CA ARG A 113 -9.29 -24.94 10.27
C ARG A 113 -10.39 -23.94 10.59
N TYR A 114 -10.58 -22.97 9.70
CA TYR A 114 -11.59 -21.93 9.87
C TYR A 114 -12.78 -22.25 8.99
N ASN A 115 -13.95 -22.40 9.61
CA ASN A 115 -15.20 -22.55 8.88
C ASN A 115 -16.15 -21.41 9.29
N PRO A 116 -16.51 -20.50 8.36
CA PRO A 116 -17.35 -19.35 8.68
C PRO A 116 -18.82 -19.71 8.98
N LEU A 117 -19.24 -20.98 8.80
CA LEU A 117 -20.63 -21.41 9.00
C LEU A 117 -20.84 -22.33 10.21
N TRP A 118 -20.01 -23.37 10.35
CA TRP A 118 -20.20 -24.46 11.31
C TRP A 118 -18.85 -24.95 11.85
N GLY A 119 -18.74 -25.17 13.15
CA GLY A 119 -17.53 -25.73 13.78
C GLY A 119 -17.31 -25.21 15.20
N ASN A 120 -16.47 -25.91 15.94
CA ASN A 120 -16.03 -25.49 17.28
C ASN A 120 -14.89 -24.46 17.19
N GLU A 121 -14.11 -24.49 16.09
CA GLU A 121 -13.01 -23.56 15.84
C GLU A 121 -13.53 -22.21 15.34
N LYS A 122 -13.83 -21.31 16.27
CA LYS A 122 -14.28 -19.94 15.98
C LYS A 122 -13.14 -18.96 15.71
N PHE A 123 -11.89 -19.38 15.88
CA PHE A 123 -10.71 -18.50 15.78
C PHE A 123 -9.67 -19.10 14.84
N SER A 124 -9.07 -18.28 13.99
CA SER A 124 -7.84 -18.64 13.31
C SER A 124 -6.94 -17.43 13.11
N PRO A 125 -5.67 -17.48 13.54
CA PRO A 125 -4.66 -16.60 12.98
C PRO A 125 -4.40 -17.02 11.53
N TYR A 126 -3.95 -16.07 10.71
CA TYR A 126 -3.61 -16.31 9.33
C TYR A 126 -2.49 -15.39 8.85
N LEU A 127 -1.79 -15.83 7.81
CA LEU A 127 -0.88 -15.01 7.04
C LEU A 127 -1.52 -14.66 5.71
N PHE A 128 -1.16 -13.51 5.16
CA PHE A 128 -1.54 -13.15 3.81
C PHE A 128 -0.38 -12.59 3.00
N THR A 129 -0.41 -12.85 1.71
CA THR A 129 0.47 -12.22 0.72
C THR A 129 -0.25 -12.05 -0.61
N GLY A 130 0.19 -11.15 -1.48
CA GLY A 130 -0.47 -10.94 -2.76
C GLY A 130 0.15 -9.87 -3.63
N ILE A 131 -0.68 -9.32 -4.51
CA ILE A 131 -0.31 -8.21 -5.39
C ILE A 131 -1.33 -7.09 -5.18
N SER A 132 -0.85 -5.85 -5.12
CA SER A 132 -1.69 -4.68 -5.09
C SER A 132 -1.33 -3.69 -6.20
N VAL A 133 -2.33 -2.93 -6.62
CA VAL A 133 -2.16 -1.68 -7.36
C VAL A 133 -2.66 -0.56 -6.47
N PHE A 134 -1.86 0.47 -6.29
CA PHE A 134 -2.22 1.62 -5.47
C PHE A 134 -2.03 2.93 -6.22
N SER A 135 -2.88 3.92 -5.91
CA SER A 135 -2.77 5.30 -6.37
C SER A 135 -2.44 6.21 -5.19
N PHE A 136 -1.48 7.10 -5.37
CA PHE A 136 -1.10 8.12 -4.39
C PHE A 136 -0.93 9.48 -5.10
N ASP A 137 -0.86 10.58 -4.36
CA ASP A 137 -0.59 11.92 -4.89
C ASP A 137 -0.02 12.80 -3.75
N PRO A 138 1.31 12.87 -3.58
CA PRO A 138 1.89 13.54 -2.43
C PRO A 138 1.78 15.06 -2.56
N GLU A 139 1.27 15.68 -1.51
CA GLU A 139 1.02 17.11 -1.42
C GLU A 139 1.74 17.68 -0.21
N ALA A 140 2.24 18.92 -0.32
CA ALA A 140 2.80 19.66 0.78
C ALA A 140 2.16 21.03 0.91
N LYS A 141 2.11 21.49 2.16
CA LYS A 141 1.70 22.84 2.50
C LYS A 141 2.89 23.80 2.47
N GLY A 142 2.70 25.00 1.94
CA GLY A 142 3.75 26.01 1.86
C GLY A 142 3.22 27.43 1.63
N THR A 143 4.12 28.40 1.81
CA THR A 143 3.87 29.84 1.64
C THR A 143 4.92 30.48 0.72
N PRO A 144 4.99 30.08 -0.56
CA PRO A 144 6.14 30.32 -1.44
C PRO A 144 6.41 31.79 -1.84
N SER A 145 5.61 32.75 -1.39
CA SER A 145 5.81 34.18 -1.71
C SER A 145 5.40 35.14 -0.58
N GLY A 146 5.30 34.65 0.66
CA GLY A 146 4.92 35.51 1.79
C GLY A 146 3.50 36.09 1.67
N SER A 147 2.62 35.47 0.87
CA SER A 147 1.20 35.86 0.70
C SER A 147 0.39 35.82 2.01
N GLY A 148 0.97 35.23 3.07
CA GLY A 148 0.36 35.08 4.39
C GLY A 148 -0.60 33.88 4.48
N SER A 149 -0.97 33.25 3.37
CA SER A 149 -1.85 32.07 3.31
C SER A 149 -1.07 30.79 3.02
N GLU A 150 -1.21 29.80 3.89
CA GLU A 150 -0.70 28.44 3.67
C GLU A 150 -1.60 27.70 2.68
N GLU A 151 -1.03 27.22 1.58
CA GLU A 151 -1.75 26.52 0.51
C GLU A 151 -1.15 25.12 0.26
N TRP A 152 -1.98 24.21 -0.27
CA TRP A 152 -1.58 22.85 -0.62
C TRP A 152 -1.17 22.77 -2.09
N TYR A 153 0.00 22.17 -2.34
CA TYR A 153 0.53 21.97 -3.69
C TYR A 153 0.89 20.50 -3.90
N ARG A 154 0.56 19.98 -5.09
CA ARG A 154 0.92 18.64 -5.53
C ARG A 154 2.40 18.59 -5.89
N LEU A 155 3.16 17.80 -5.15
CA LEU A 155 4.61 17.78 -5.24
C LEU A 155 5.10 17.19 -6.58
N ARG A 156 4.42 16.15 -7.06
CA ARG A 156 4.70 15.53 -8.36
C ARG A 156 4.64 16.53 -9.51
N ASP A 157 3.64 17.42 -9.48
CA ASP A 157 3.44 18.40 -10.55
C ASP A 157 4.54 19.47 -10.53
N LEU A 158 5.08 19.74 -9.35
CA LEU A 158 6.21 20.64 -9.17
C LEU A 158 7.56 20.00 -9.57
N GLY A 159 7.70 18.68 -9.50
CA GLY A 159 8.96 18.00 -9.85
C GLY A 159 10.11 18.49 -8.95
N THR A 160 9.99 18.29 -7.64
CA THR A 160 10.89 18.89 -6.63
C THR A 160 12.34 18.41 -6.72
N GLU A 161 12.63 17.30 -7.39
CA GLU A 161 14.00 16.84 -7.68
C GLU A 161 14.39 17.09 -9.15
N GLY A 162 13.66 17.97 -9.83
CA GLY A 162 13.83 18.27 -11.25
C GLY A 162 13.06 17.34 -12.19
N GLN A 163 12.16 16.49 -11.68
CA GLN A 163 11.50 15.47 -12.50
C GLN A 163 10.68 16.10 -13.65
N GLY A 164 10.92 15.63 -14.87
CA GLY A 164 10.32 16.16 -16.09
C GLY A 164 11.05 17.34 -16.72
N LEU A 165 12.22 17.75 -16.19
CA LEU A 165 13.07 18.78 -16.78
C LEU A 165 14.19 18.16 -17.63
N PRO A 166 14.75 18.89 -18.62
CA PRO A 166 15.87 18.41 -19.42
C PRO A 166 17.07 17.99 -18.54
N GLY A 167 17.58 16.77 -18.74
CA GLY A 167 18.68 16.22 -17.94
C GLY A 167 18.27 15.51 -16.65
N TYR A 168 16.97 15.46 -16.34
CA TYR A 168 16.41 14.77 -15.17
C TYR A 168 15.50 13.61 -15.59
N PRO A 169 15.22 12.65 -14.69
CA PRO A 169 14.24 11.61 -14.94
C PRO A 169 12.83 12.15 -15.19
N ASP A 170 12.01 11.37 -15.89
CA ASP A 170 10.59 11.67 -16.04
C ASP A 170 9.86 11.67 -14.68
N LYS A 171 8.75 12.41 -14.61
CA LYS A 171 7.86 12.38 -13.44
C LYS A 171 7.38 10.96 -13.15
N TYR A 172 7.50 10.53 -11.90
CA TYR A 172 7.04 9.22 -11.45
C TYR A 172 5.53 9.04 -11.69
N LYS A 173 5.08 7.79 -11.73
CA LYS A 173 3.66 7.46 -11.92
C LYS A 173 2.95 7.44 -10.58
N LEU A 174 1.73 7.97 -10.55
CA LEU A 174 0.88 7.97 -9.36
C LEU A 174 0.21 6.62 -9.10
N ALA A 175 0.06 5.78 -10.12
CA ALA A 175 -0.45 4.42 -10.00
C ALA A 175 0.70 3.42 -10.10
N GLN A 176 0.87 2.60 -9.07
CA GLN A 176 2.00 1.69 -8.92
C GLN A 176 1.61 0.36 -8.30
N MET A 177 2.54 -0.59 -8.30
CA MET A 177 2.33 -1.92 -7.71
C MET A 177 3.05 -2.06 -6.37
N ALA A 178 2.49 -2.88 -5.48
CA ALA A 178 3.16 -3.32 -4.27
C ALA A 178 2.84 -4.79 -3.98
N ILE A 179 3.55 -5.35 -3.00
CA ILE A 179 3.33 -6.71 -2.52
C ILE A 179 2.79 -6.62 -1.09
N PRO A 180 1.47 -6.75 -0.87
CA PRO A 180 0.94 -6.86 0.49
C PRO A 180 1.47 -8.11 1.16
N ILE A 181 2.03 -7.97 2.36
CA ILE A 181 2.46 -9.08 3.21
C ILE A 181 2.04 -8.74 4.63
N GLY A 182 1.39 -9.68 5.31
CA GLY A 182 0.95 -9.41 6.67
C GLY A 182 0.38 -10.60 7.40
N ILE A 183 -0.14 -10.27 8.57
CA ILE A 183 -0.74 -11.20 9.51
C ILE A 183 -2.16 -10.74 9.82
N GLY A 184 -3.01 -11.68 10.18
CA GLY A 184 -4.32 -11.36 10.66
C GLY A 184 -4.88 -12.42 11.59
N VAL A 185 -6.03 -12.09 12.16
CA VAL A 185 -6.84 -12.97 12.99
C VAL A 185 -8.27 -12.93 12.48
N LYS A 186 -8.92 -14.09 12.45
CA LYS A 186 -10.35 -14.23 12.14
C LYS A 186 -11.08 -14.79 13.34
N PHE A 187 -12.25 -14.24 13.60
CA PHE A 187 -13.18 -14.71 14.62
C PHE A 187 -14.56 -14.89 14.00
N ASN A 188 -15.15 -16.08 14.12
CA ASN A 188 -16.53 -16.35 13.76
C ASN A 188 -17.45 -15.96 14.92
N LEU A 189 -18.32 -14.98 14.69
CA LEU A 189 -19.29 -14.48 15.68
C LEU A 189 -20.60 -15.30 15.69
N GLY A 190 -20.74 -16.24 14.78
CA GLY A 190 -21.96 -17.02 14.53
C GLY A 190 -22.87 -16.35 13.50
N ARG A 191 -23.88 -17.10 13.03
CA ARG A 191 -24.89 -16.62 12.05
C ARG A 191 -24.27 -15.99 10.80
N ASN A 192 -23.17 -16.57 10.33
CA ASN A 192 -22.42 -16.14 9.15
C ASN A 192 -21.67 -14.80 9.30
N TRP A 193 -21.64 -14.21 10.48
CA TRP A 193 -20.86 -13.00 10.76
C TRP A 193 -19.46 -13.34 11.23
N ASN A 194 -18.48 -12.61 10.72
CA ASN A 194 -17.07 -12.78 11.04
C ASN A 194 -16.43 -11.43 11.33
N LEU A 195 -15.51 -11.44 12.28
CA LEU A 195 -14.64 -10.34 12.62
C LEU A 195 -13.23 -10.68 12.15
N THR A 196 -12.54 -9.71 11.59
CA THR A 196 -11.17 -9.83 11.13
C THR A 196 -10.34 -8.70 11.69
N GLY A 197 -9.11 -8.98 12.10
CA GLY A 197 -8.08 -7.99 12.40
C GLY A 197 -6.88 -8.27 11.51
N GLU A 198 -6.33 -7.25 10.87
CA GLU A 198 -5.23 -7.36 9.91
C GLU A 198 -4.18 -6.29 10.19
N MET A 199 -2.91 -6.67 10.08
CA MET A 199 -1.79 -5.75 10.00
C MET A 199 -0.86 -6.23 8.88
N GLY A 200 -0.47 -5.34 7.98
CA GLY A 200 0.45 -5.72 6.92
C GLY A 200 1.26 -4.56 6.37
N TYR A 201 2.41 -4.89 5.81
CA TYR A 201 3.28 -3.99 5.07
C TYR A 201 3.08 -4.20 3.58
N ARG A 202 3.32 -3.14 2.82
CA ARG A 202 3.26 -3.12 1.36
C ARG A 202 4.59 -2.56 0.85
N PRO A 203 5.66 -3.37 0.80
CA PRO A 203 6.87 -2.99 0.09
C PRO A 203 6.51 -2.59 -1.33
N THR A 204 6.96 -1.41 -1.73
CA THR A 204 6.69 -0.87 -3.07
C THR A 204 7.92 -0.98 -3.96
N PHE A 205 7.73 -0.72 -5.25
CA PHE A 205 8.83 -0.62 -6.22
C PHE A 205 9.26 0.83 -6.47
N THR A 206 8.79 1.77 -5.64
CA THR A 206 9.03 3.21 -5.79
C THR A 206 9.64 3.80 -4.55
N ASP A 207 10.22 4.95 -4.77
CA ASP A 207 10.94 5.76 -3.80
C ASP A 207 10.38 7.17 -3.82
N PHE A 208 9.08 7.29 -4.05
CA PHE A 208 8.45 8.59 -4.31
C PHE A 208 7.11 8.70 -3.60
N LEU A 209 6.81 7.81 -2.63
CA LEU A 209 5.56 7.92 -1.86
C LEU A 209 5.50 9.26 -1.13
N ASP A 210 6.66 9.81 -0.75
CA ASP A 210 6.82 11.11 -0.11
C ASP A 210 7.45 12.19 -1.02
N ASP A 211 7.58 11.92 -2.32
CA ASP A 211 8.25 12.79 -3.31
C ASP A 211 9.76 13.00 -3.05
N VAL A 212 10.43 12.06 -2.38
CA VAL A 212 11.87 12.13 -2.07
C VAL A 212 12.56 10.83 -2.44
N SER A 213 13.64 10.91 -3.24
CA SER A 213 14.43 9.73 -3.63
C SER A 213 15.92 10.02 -3.69
N GLY A 214 16.29 11.10 -4.38
CA GLY A 214 17.65 11.27 -4.89
C GLY A 214 18.43 12.39 -4.25
N TYR A 215 18.88 13.30 -5.10
CA TYR A 215 19.72 14.44 -4.74
C TYR A 215 18.95 15.73 -4.99
N TYR A 216 19.42 16.80 -4.36
CA TYR A 216 18.95 18.13 -4.73
C TYR A 216 19.37 18.46 -6.18
N PRO A 217 18.42 18.93 -7.01
CA PRO A 217 18.74 19.44 -8.35
C PRO A 217 19.49 20.77 -8.25
N ASP A 218 20.09 21.21 -9.35
CA ASP A 218 20.64 22.56 -9.42
C ASP A 218 19.47 23.57 -9.40
N PRO A 219 19.41 24.50 -8.43
CA PRO A 219 18.31 25.47 -8.36
C PRO A 219 18.17 26.33 -9.62
N ALA A 220 19.24 26.52 -10.40
CA ALA A 220 19.21 27.26 -11.66
C ALA A 220 18.31 26.58 -12.72
N VAL A 221 18.11 25.27 -12.64
CA VAL A 221 17.26 24.52 -13.57
C VAL A 221 15.80 24.99 -13.45
N PHE A 222 15.34 25.35 -12.25
CA PHE A 222 13.99 25.88 -12.08
C PHE A 222 13.82 27.32 -12.58
N GLU A 223 14.89 28.09 -12.68
CA GLU A 223 14.86 29.47 -13.16
C GLU A 223 14.96 29.56 -14.69
N THR A 224 15.62 28.58 -15.29
CA THR A 224 15.86 28.50 -16.75
C THR A 224 14.78 27.73 -17.49
N THR A 225 13.78 27.19 -16.79
CA THR A 225 12.57 26.63 -17.41
C THR A 225 11.72 27.72 -18.04
N ASP A 226 10.96 27.35 -19.09
CA ASP A 226 10.00 28.24 -19.75
C ASP A 226 8.57 27.68 -19.59
N PRO A 227 7.72 28.27 -18.74
CA PRO A 227 7.99 29.42 -17.87
C PRO A 227 8.82 29.04 -16.62
N PRO A 228 9.49 30.00 -15.96
CA PRO A 228 10.23 29.74 -14.73
C PRO A 228 9.34 29.15 -13.63
N ALA A 229 9.90 28.25 -12.82
CA ALA A 229 9.18 27.46 -11.82
C ALA A 229 9.61 27.81 -10.37
N PRO A 230 9.28 29.01 -9.84
CA PRO A 230 9.68 29.42 -8.49
C PRO A 230 9.06 28.55 -7.38
N LEU A 231 7.86 28.00 -7.62
CA LEU A 231 7.21 27.05 -6.71
C LEU A 231 8.02 25.76 -6.57
N SER A 232 8.47 25.20 -7.69
CA SER A 232 9.30 23.99 -7.69
C SER A 232 10.60 24.20 -6.94
N LYS A 233 11.26 25.35 -7.14
CA LYS A 233 12.46 25.74 -6.37
C LYS A 233 12.17 25.81 -4.86
N TYR A 234 11.05 26.41 -4.46
CA TYR A 234 10.66 26.52 -3.05
C TYR A 234 10.42 25.16 -2.39
N PHE A 235 9.68 24.26 -3.05
CA PHE A 235 9.37 22.92 -2.52
C PHE A 235 10.54 21.94 -2.64
N SER A 236 11.46 22.19 -3.58
CA SER A 236 12.73 21.46 -3.71
C SER A 236 13.60 21.64 -2.46
N ASP A 237 13.84 22.89 -2.04
CA ASP A 237 14.70 23.24 -0.90
C ASP A 237 13.96 24.00 0.22
N ARG A 238 13.46 23.21 1.19
CA ARG A 238 12.80 23.69 2.41
C ARG A 238 13.72 23.71 3.63
N ARG A 239 15.03 23.57 3.44
CA ARG A 239 15.99 23.49 4.54
C ARG A 239 15.89 24.71 5.44
N LEU A 240 15.97 24.47 6.75
CA LEU A 240 15.97 25.54 7.76
C LEU A 240 17.27 26.36 7.71
N ASN A 241 18.39 25.70 7.39
CA ASN A 241 19.69 26.33 7.19
C ASN A 241 20.21 26.01 5.78
N ARG A 242 20.33 27.04 4.94
CA ARG A 242 20.78 26.91 3.55
C ARG A 242 22.30 27.01 3.43
N ALA A 243 23.00 26.12 4.13
CA ALA A 243 24.45 25.98 4.06
C ALA A 243 24.81 24.57 3.55
N PRO A 244 25.47 24.42 2.38
CA PRO A 244 25.77 25.46 1.39
C PRO A 244 24.51 26.07 0.75
N GLU A 245 24.67 27.29 0.22
CA GLU A 245 23.60 28.04 -0.43
C GLU A 245 23.03 27.28 -1.64
N ASN A 246 23.91 26.70 -2.45
CA ASN A 246 23.51 25.77 -3.50
C ASN A 246 23.55 24.32 -2.97
N PRO A 247 22.39 23.65 -2.79
CA PRO A 247 22.34 22.26 -2.36
C PRO A 247 22.64 21.23 -3.45
N SER A 248 22.86 21.64 -4.70
CA SER A 248 22.99 20.72 -5.84
C SER A 248 23.95 19.57 -5.54
N GLY A 249 23.48 18.33 -5.75
CA GLY A 249 24.25 17.11 -5.51
C GLY A 249 24.34 16.66 -4.05
N LEU A 250 23.83 17.44 -3.08
CA LEU A 250 23.62 16.93 -1.73
C LEU A 250 22.52 15.88 -1.75
N GLN A 251 22.66 14.89 -0.87
CA GLN A 251 21.63 13.88 -0.68
C GLN A 251 20.32 14.58 -0.30
N ARG A 252 19.20 14.16 -0.92
CA ARG A 252 17.85 14.59 -0.56
C ARG A 252 17.03 13.41 -0.06
N GLY A 253 17.21 12.20 -0.60
CA GLY A 253 16.60 10.94 -0.15
C GLY A 253 17.60 9.78 -0.09
N ASP A 254 17.12 8.58 0.23
CA ASP A 254 17.89 7.34 0.28
C ASP A 254 17.72 6.54 -1.02
N LEU A 255 18.71 6.63 -1.90
CA LEU A 255 18.74 5.97 -3.20
C LEU A 255 18.55 4.44 -3.17
N LEU A 256 18.82 3.79 -2.04
CA LEU A 256 18.83 2.33 -1.94
C LEU A 256 17.49 1.76 -1.49
N LYS A 257 16.78 2.44 -0.61
CA LYS A 257 15.67 1.84 0.15
C LYS A 257 14.32 2.36 -0.32
N LYS A 258 13.58 1.47 -1.02
CA LYS A 258 12.21 1.77 -1.46
C LYS A 258 11.24 2.00 -0.32
N ASP A 259 10.29 2.88 -0.59
CA ASP A 259 9.25 3.21 0.35
C ASP A 259 8.31 2.04 0.58
N THR A 260 7.73 2.03 1.77
CA THR A 260 6.75 1.05 2.20
C THR A 260 5.63 1.78 2.92
N TYR A 261 4.40 1.34 2.70
CA TYR A 261 3.28 1.76 3.53
C TYR A 261 2.68 0.55 4.24
N LEU A 262 1.89 0.81 5.29
CA LEU A 262 1.25 -0.23 6.07
C LEU A 262 -0.20 0.14 6.36
N PHE A 263 -1.00 -0.89 6.55
CA PHE A 263 -2.37 -0.78 7.07
C PHE A 263 -2.52 -1.70 8.27
N ALA A 264 -3.18 -1.19 9.31
CA ALA A 264 -3.75 -2.03 10.37
C ALA A 264 -5.26 -1.77 10.43
N VAL A 265 -6.06 -2.79 10.17
CA VAL A 265 -7.51 -2.66 10.01
C VAL A 265 -8.23 -3.75 10.78
N ILE A 266 -9.42 -3.41 11.27
CA ILE A 266 -10.42 -4.33 11.80
C ILE A 266 -11.57 -4.32 10.81
N GLY A 267 -12.19 -5.47 10.58
CA GLY A 267 -13.32 -5.57 9.66
C GLY A 267 -14.36 -6.55 10.11
N ILE A 268 -15.58 -6.30 9.65
CA ILE A 268 -16.74 -7.16 9.83
C ILE A 268 -17.19 -7.65 8.46
N SER A 269 -17.40 -8.97 8.32
CA SER A 269 -17.84 -9.59 7.07
C SER A 269 -18.98 -10.57 7.29
N TYR A 270 -19.80 -10.73 6.27
CA TYR A 270 -20.91 -11.67 6.21
C TYR A 270 -20.65 -12.75 5.15
N THR A 271 -20.84 -14.02 5.52
CA THR A 271 -20.63 -15.17 4.65
C THR A 271 -21.91 -15.59 3.92
N PHE A 272 -21.85 -15.59 2.60
CA PHE A 272 -22.84 -16.19 1.72
C PHE A 272 -22.46 -17.64 1.42
N VAL A 273 -23.47 -18.51 1.38
CA VAL A 273 -23.32 -19.93 1.06
C VAL A 273 -24.02 -20.18 -0.26
N SER A 274 -23.29 -20.62 -1.28
CA SER A 274 -23.91 -21.14 -2.49
C SER A 274 -24.63 -22.44 -2.17
N SER A 275 -25.95 -22.49 -2.39
CA SER A 275 -26.83 -23.62 -2.11
C SER A 275 -26.96 -24.59 -3.29
N TRP A 276 -25.91 -24.75 -4.11
CA TRP A 276 -25.93 -25.71 -5.22
C TRP A 276 -25.83 -27.15 -4.68
N CYS A 277 -26.88 -27.61 -4.00
CA CYS A 277 -27.23 -29.02 -3.98
C CYS A 277 -27.78 -29.33 -5.38
N PRO A 278 -27.24 -30.33 -6.12
CA PRO A 278 -28.01 -30.86 -7.24
C PRO A 278 -29.34 -31.33 -6.65
N ALA A 279 -30.45 -30.80 -7.20
CA ALA A 279 -31.77 -31.31 -6.87
C ALA A 279 -31.75 -32.82 -7.06
N PHE A 280 -32.16 -33.57 -6.03
CA PHE A 280 -32.39 -35.00 -6.14
C PHE A 280 -33.22 -35.24 -7.40
N SER A 281 -32.63 -35.89 -8.41
CA SER A 281 -33.43 -36.47 -9.49
C SER A 281 -34.32 -37.51 -8.84
N ASP A 282 -35.63 -37.31 -8.93
CA ASP A 282 -36.66 -38.33 -8.68
C ASP A 282 -36.30 -39.58 -9.50
N TRP A 283 -35.60 -40.53 -8.88
CA TRP A 283 -35.50 -41.90 -9.35
C TRP A 283 -36.27 -42.75 -8.35
N GLY A 284 -37.44 -43.24 -8.76
CA GLY A 284 -38.14 -44.31 -8.04
C GLY A 284 -39.57 -44.03 -7.62
N ARG A 285 -40.31 -43.16 -8.30
CA ARG A 285 -41.77 -43.31 -8.39
C ARG A 285 -42.13 -43.69 -9.82
N GLU A 286 -42.12 -45.01 -10.05
CA GLU A 286 -43.10 -45.82 -10.80
C GLU A 286 -42.67 -47.29 -10.73
#